data_AF-A0A4Q3VZ40-F1
#
_entry.id   AF-A0A4Q3VZ40-F1
#
_cell.length_a   1.000
_cell.length_b   1.000
_cell.length_c   1.000
_cell.angle_alpha   90.00
_cell.angle_beta   90.00
_cell.angle_gamma   90.00
#
_symmetry.space_group_name_H-M   'P 1'
#
loop_
_entity.id
_entity.type
_entity.pdbx_description
1 polymer ?
#
loop_
_entity_poly.entity_id
_entity_poly.type
_entity_poly.pdbx_seq_one_letter_code
_entity_poly.pdbx_strand_id
1 'polypeptide(L)' 'MHKQFEALENDLSQKLYKVFLQKFEGNQSAFARASYCSETTVRRVFNNKQRMTLGLFLRFCYALQLDASEILKSVQI' A
#
# COMPACT_ATOMS: atom_id res chain seq x y z
N MET A 1 11.23 15.28 -11.86
CA MET A 1 11.79 14.32 -10.89
C MET A 1 10.91 14.16 -9.64
N HIS A 2 10.86 15.10 -8.68
CA HIS A 2 10.13 14.86 -7.42
C HIS A 2 8.64 14.53 -7.61
N LYS A 3 7.93 15.29 -8.46
CA LYS A 3 6.51 15.06 -8.78
C LYS A 3 6.22 13.72 -9.46
N GLN A 4 7.17 13.18 -10.22
CA GLN A 4 7.01 11.87 -10.88
C GLN A 4 7.10 10.74 -9.86
N PHE A 5 8.05 10.83 -8.91
CA PHE A 5 8.15 9.86 -7.81
C PHE A 5 6.93 9.92 -6.88
N GLU A 6 6.41 11.11 -6.57
CA GLU A 6 5.17 11.24 -5.79
C GLU A 6 3.96 10.63 -6.51
N ALA A 7 3.85 10.81 -7.83
CA ALA A 7 2.80 10.20 -8.62
C ALA A 7 2.90 8.66 -8.61
N LEU A 8 4.12 8.12 -8.72
CA LEU A 8 4.41 6.69 -8.63
C LEU A 8 4.02 6.10 -7.27
N GLU A 9 4.42 6.76 -6.19
CA GLU A 9 4.07 6.35 -4.81
C GLU A 9 2.54 6.34 -4.59
N ASN A 10 1.85 7.34 -5.14
CA ASN A 10 0.38 7.40 -5.07
C ASN A 10 -0.27 6.27 -5.87
N ASP A 11 0.19 5.98 -7.09
CA ASP A 11 -0.36 4.89 -7.91
C ASP A 11 -0.18 3.52 -7.21
N LEU A 12 1.00 3.28 -6.62
CA LEU A 12 1.25 2.08 -5.81
C LEU A 12 0.28 1.99 -4.62
N SER A 13 0.11 3.10 -3.87
CA SER A 13 -0.81 3.14 -2.72
C SER A 13 -2.26 2.84 -3.16
N GLN A 14 -2.71 3.40 -4.28
CA GLN A 14 -4.06 3.18 -4.81
C GLN A 14 -4.28 1.74 -5.29
N LYS A 15 -3.28 1.11 -5.92
CA LYS A 15 -3.35 -0.31 -6.32
C LYS A 15 -3.53 -1.21 -5.10
N LEU A 16 -2.72 -1.00 -4.06
CA LEU A 16 -2.85 -1.75 -2.80
C LEU A 16 -4.20 -1.47 -2.13
N TYR A 17 -4.69 -0.23 -2.15
CA TYR A 17 -5.97 0.14 -1.58
C TYR A 17 -7.15 -0.60 -2.23
N LYS A 18 -7.15 -0.75 -3.56
CA LYS A 18 -8.19 -1.52 -4.27
C LYS A 18 -8.24 -2.98 -3.82
N VAL A 19 -7.08 -3.65 -3.73
CA VAL A 19 -7.01 -5.05 -3.28
C VAL A 19 -7.36 -5.16 -1.79
N PHE A 20 -6.96 -4.18 -0.98
CA PHE A 20 -7.37 -4.08 0.41
C PHE A 20 -8.90 -4.03 0.56
N LEU A 21 -9.60 -3.21 -0.22
CA LEU A 21 -11.06 -3.16 -0.19
C LEU A 21 -11.70 -4.50 -0.58
N GLN A 22 -11.10 -5.24 -1.51
CA GLN A 22 -11.60 -6.55 -1.93
C GLN A 22 -11.36 -7.66 -0.89
N LYS A 23 -10.16 -7.69 -0.28
CA LYS A 23 -9.77 -8.79 0.64
C LYS A 23 -10.16 -8.55 2.09
N PHE A 24 -10.25 -7.29 2.50
CA PHE A 24 -10.50 -6.89 3.90
C PHE A 24 -11.79 -6.07 4.06
N GLU A 25 -12.52 -5.79 2.98
CA GLU A 25 -13.81 -5.05 3.03
C GLU A 25 -13.70 -3.68 3.74
N GLY A 26 -12.54 -3.03 3.63
CA GLY A 26 -12.29 -1.76 4.31
C GLY A 26 -11.93 -1.88 5.79
N ASN A 27 -11.81 -3.09 6.35
CA ASN A 27 -11.44 -3.32 7.74
C ASN A 27 -9.95 -3.01 7.99
N GLN A 28 -9.68 -1.77 8.39
CA GLN A 28 -8.32 -1.28 8.63
C GLN A 28 -7.61 -2.02 9.77
N SER A 29 -8.33 -2.41 10.83
CA SER A 29 -7.75 -3.12 11.98
C SER A 29 -7.31 -4.53 11.62
N ALA A 30 -8.10 -5.25 10.82
CA ALA A 30 -7.74 -6.57 10.33
C ALA A 30 -6.53 -6.51 9.40
N PHE A 31 -6.52 -5.55 8.47
CA PHE A 31 -5.39 -5.36 7.57
C PHE A 31 -4.11 -4.98 8.31
N ALA A 32 -4.19 -4.06 9.27
CA ALA A 32 -3.05 -3.63 10.09
C ALA A 32 -2.39 -4.80 10.84
N ARG A 33 -3.19 -5.72 11.39
CA ARG A 33 -2.68 -6.95 12.02
C ARG A 33 -1.97 -7.85 11.00
N ALA A 34 -2.57 -8.08 9.84
CA ALA A 34 -1.98 -8.90 8.78
C ALA A 34 -0.68 -8.30 8.22
N SER A 35 -0.57 -6.97 8.17
CA SER A 35 0.61 -6.25 7.70
C SER A 35 1.61 -5.87 8.79
N TYR A 36 1.44 -6.36 10.02
CA TYR A 36 2.31 -6.07 11.16
C TYR A 36 2.58 -4.56 11.35
N CYS A 37 1.52 -3.75 11.31
CA CYS A 37 1.61 -2.31 11.56
C CYS A 37 0.40 -1.82 12.38
N SER A 38 0.40 -0.53 12.71
CA SER A 38 -0.76 0.07 13.38
C SER A 38 -1.86 0.41 12.38
N GLU A 39 -3.12 0.43 12.84
CA GLU A 39 -4.25 0.93 12.04
C GLU A 39 -4.03 2.39 11.62
N THR A 40 -3.44 3.21 12.50
CA THR A 40 -3.05 4.59 12.19
C THR A 40 -2.09 4.66 11.01
N THR A 41 -1.16 3.70 10.88
CA THR A 41 -0.25 3.61 9.74
C THR A 41 -1.02 3.34 8.45
N VAL A 42 -1.90 2.32 8.46
CA VAL A 42 -2.77 1.99 7.31
C VAL A 42 -3.55 3.22 6.86
N ARG A 43 -4.27 3.85 7.80
CA ARG A 43 -5.09 5.03 7.53
C ARG A 43 -4.27 6.18 6.94
N ARG A 44 -3.09 6.46 7.49
CA ARG A 44 -2.25 7.57 7.01
C ARG A 44 -1.69 7.29 5.61
N VAL A 45 -1.32 6.06 5.29
CA VAL A 45 -0.82 5.70 3.96
C VAL A 45 -1.92 5.79 2.91
N PHE A 46 -3.09 5.21 3.15
CA PHE A 46 -4.19 5.26 2.18
C PHE A 46 -4.80 6.67 2.02
N ASN A 47 -4.65 7.54 3.02
CA ASN A 47 -5.04 8.96 2.93
C ASN A 47 -3.92 9.89 2.45
N ASN A 48 -2.79 9.35 1.95
CA ASN A 48 -1.62 10.11 1.51
C ASN A 48 -1.08 11.12 2.57
N LYS A 49 -1.26 10.81 3.86
CA LYS A 49 -0.73 11.58 5.00
C LYS A 49 0.62 11.07 5.50
N GLN A 50 1.04 9.91 5.00
CA GLN A 50 2.34 9.32 5.28
C GLN A 50 2.84 8.64 4.00
N ARG A 51 4.12 8.85 3.67
CA ARG A 51 4.76 8.13 2.56
C ARG A 51 4.93 6.65 2.89
N MET A 52 4.75 5.82 1.87
CA MET A 52 4.94 4.38 1.98
C MET A 52 6.41 4.04 1.78
N THR A 53 7.09 3.65 2.85
CA THR A 53 8.46 3.12 2.73
C THR A 53 8.43 1.75 2.04
N LEU A 54 9.55 1.34 1.45
CA LEU A 54 9.66 0.01 0.82
C LEU A 54 9.31 -1.12 1.80
N GLY A 55 9.71 -1.02 3.06
CA GLY A 55 9.36 -2.00 4.09
C GLY A 55 7.85 -2.09 4.35
N LEU A 56 7.15 -0.95 4.35
CA LEU A 56 5.69 -0.95 4.51
C LEU A 56 4.98 -1.49 3.26
N PHE A 57 5.48 -1.14 2.07
CA PHE A 57 5.03 -1.70 0.80
C PHE A 57 5.10 -3.24 0.78
N LEU A 58 6.24 -3.81 1.17
CA LEU A 58 6.43 -5.26 1.23
C LEU A 58 5.49 -5.93 2.24
N ARG A 59 5.27 -5.32 3.41
CA ARG A 59 4.30 -5.83 4.40
C ARG A 59 2.87 -5.79 3.88
N PHE A 60 2.49 -4.74 3.13
CA PHE A 60 1.17 -4.65 2.52
C PHE A 60 1.00 -5.70 1.43
N CYS A 61 2.02 -5.90 0.56
CA CYS A 61 2.00 -6.96 -0.43
C CYS A 61 1.86 -8.35 0.22
N TYR A 62 2.61 -8.60 1.30
CA TYR A 62 2.50 -9.85 2.06
C TYR A 62 1.07 -10.07 2.59
N ALA A 63 0.50 -9.07 3.28
CA ALA A 63 -0.85 -9.15 3.84
C ALA A 63 -1.93 -9.31 2.76
N LEU A 64 -1.73 -8.73 1.58
CA LEU A 64 -2.63 -8.84 0.44
C LEU A 64 -2.33 -10.07 -0.43
N GLN A 65 -1.30 -10.86 -0.13
CA GLN A 65 -0.81 -11.98 -0.94
C GLN A 65 -0.58 -11.57 -2.41
N LEU A 66 0.13 -10.46 -2.60
CA LEU A 66 0.52 -9.92 -3.90
C LEU A 66 2.03 -10.13 -4.11
N ASP A 67 2.45 -10.35 -5.36
CA ASP A 67 3.85 -10.27 -5.74
C ASP A 67 4.26 -8.80 -5.87
N ALA A 68 5.14 -8.36 -4.97
CA ALA A 68 5.69 -7.01 -4.96
C ALA A 68 6.36 -6.64 -6.29
N SER A 69 7.02 -7.59 -6.95
CA SER A 69 7.72 -7.38 -8.23
C SER A 69 6.74 -7.14 -9.38
N GLU A 70 5.61 -7.86 -9.40
CA GLU A 70 4.56 -7.65 -10.39
C GLU A 70 3.90 -6.28 -10.20
N ILE A 71 3.62 -5.90 -8.95
CA ILE A 71 3.06 -4.59 -8.62
C ILE A 71 4.02 -3.47 -9.07
N LEU A 72 5.32 -3.58 -8.83
CA LEU A 72 6.29 -2.59 -9.26
C LEU A 72 6.41 -2.50 -10.79
N LYS A 73 6.43 -3.63 -11.51
CA LYS A 73 6.45 -3.65 -12.98
C LYS A 73 5.22 -2.99 -13.60
N SER A 74 4.09 -3.00 -12.90
CA SER A 74 2.84 -2.37 -13.35
C SER A 74 2.87 -0.84 -13.33
N VAL A 75 3.92 -0.23 -12.75
CA VAL A 75 4.08 1.22 -12.69
C VAL A 75 5.20 1.61 -13.64
N GLN A 76 4.89 2.44 -14.64
CA GLN A 76 5.89 2.99 -15.56
C GLN A 76 6.55 4.22 -14.92
N ILE A 77 7.88 4.27 -14.98
CA ILE A 77 8.71 5.40 -14.52
C ILE A 77 8.97 6.34 -15.68
#